data_AF-A0A8D8W711-F1
#
_entry.id   AF-A0A8D8W711-F1
#
_cell.length_a   1.000
_cell.length_b   1.000
_cell.length_c   1.000
_cell.angle_alpha   90.00
_cell.angle_beta   90.00
_cell.angle_gamma   90.00
#
_symmetry.space_group_name_H-M   'P 1'
#
loop_
_entity.id
_entity.type
_entity.pdbx_description
1 polymer ?
#
loop_
_entity_poly.entity_id
_entity_poly.type
_entity_poly.pdbx_seq_one_letter_code
_entity_poly.pdbx_strand_id
1 'polypeptide(L)'
;MYEEFQILKPSIEQIFPKTDINSQNKWQLIFKNLTLQNVQNVFKIVSFVMSIPSSNCYVERVFSQMNLKWTDIRNRCSADMISTELKIMFNYNITCTQFYQYLNGKKDFVKKIQSNQKYEK
;
A
#
# COMPACT_ATOMS: atom_id res chain seq x y z
N MET A 1 28.20 3.41 2.24
CA MET A 1 27.65 2.53 1.19
C MET A 1 28.50 1.28 0.92
N TYR A 2 29.82 1.36 0.69
CA TYR A 2 30.65 0.15 0.52
C TYR A 2 30.63 -0.76 1.77
N GLU A 3 30.74 -0.17 2.96
CA GLU A 3 30.63 -0.89 4.24
C GLU A 3 29.26 -1.56 4.42
N GLU A 4 28.18 -0.84 4.12
CA GLU A 4 26.82 -1.39 4.13
C GLU A 4 26.68 -2.58 3.17
N PHE A 5 27.30 -2.49 1.99
CA PHE A 5 27.31 -3.58 1.02
C PHE A 5 28.06 -4.81 1.55
N GLN A 6 29.19 -4.64 2.22
CA GLN A 6 29.91 -5.76 2.84
C GLN A 6 29.06 -6.48 3.90
N ILE A 7 28.28 -5.73 4.68
CA ILE A 7 27.34 -6.28 5.67
C ILE A 7 26.22 -7.07 5.00
N LEU A 8 25.69 -6.57 3.88
CA LEU A 8 24.61 -7.20 3.14
C LEU A 8 25.04 -8.42 2.31
N LYS A 9 26.30 -8.42 1.83
CA LYS A 9 26.81 -9.38 0.86
C LYS A 9 26.55 -10.84 1.24
N PRO A 10 26.80 -11.31 2.48
CA PRO A 10 26.51 -12.70 2.86
C PRO A 10 25.03 -13.06 2.72
N SER A 11 24.13 -12.15 3.13
CA SER A 11 22.68 -12.36 3.00
C SER A 11 22.23 -12.33 1.54
N ILE A 12 22.82 -11.46 0.71
CA ILE A 12 22.54 -11.40 -0.73
C ILE A 12 22.94 -12.72 -1.39
N GLU A 13 24.16 -13.21 -1.16
CA GLU A 13 24.68 -14.45 -1.74
C GLU A 13 23.85 -15.68 -1.32
N GLN A 14 23.29 -15.68 -0.11
CA GLN A 14 22.43 -16.76 0.37
C GLN A 14 21.00 -16.70 -0.20
N ILE A 15 20.43 -15.50 -0.40
CA ILE A 15 19.00 -15.31 -0.68
C ILE A 15 18.72 -15.12 -2.18
N PHE A 16 19.58 -14.42 -2.92
CA PHE A 16 19.35 -14.12 -4.33
C PHE A 16 19.30 -15.34 -5.27
N PRO A 17 20.09 -16.41 -5.06
CA PRO A 17 20.04 -17.61 -5.91
C PRO A 17 18.71 -18.38 -5.82
N LYS A 18 17.92 -18.16 -4.75
CA LYS A 18 16.63 -18.84 -4.55
C LYS A 18 15.62 -18.39 -5.61
N THR A 19 15.13 -19.30 -6.44
CA THR A 19 14.21 -18.98 -7.55
C THR A 19 12.74 -19.02 -7.16
N ASP A 20 12.42 -19.64 -6.02
CA ASP A 20 11.09 -19.78 -5.44
C ASP A 20 10.55 -18.50 -4.80
N ILE A 21 11.40 -17.48 -4.62
CA ILE A 21 11.08 -16.24 -3.90
C ILE A 21 11.11 -15.06 -4.86
N ASN A 22 10.04 -14.25 -4.87
CA ASN A 22 9.99 -13.01 -5.65
C ASN A 22 10.96 -11.94 -5.08
N SER A 23 11.29 -10.93 -5.88
CA SER A 23 12.26 -9.90 -5.52
C SER A 23 11.89 -9.13 -4.24
N GLN A 24 10.61 -8.82 -4.02
CA GLN A 24 10.15 -8.09 -2.84
C GLN A 24 10.39 -8.90 -1.56
N ASN A 25 10.02 -10.17 -1.58
CA ASN A 25 10.19 -11.08 -0.44
C ASN A 25 11.68 -11.34 -0.15
N LYS A 26 12.55 -11.39 -1.18
CA LYS A 26 14.01 -11.48 -1.01
C LYS A 26 14.54 -10.30 -0.20
N TRP A 27 14.21 -9.08 -0.60
CA TRP A 27 14.66 -7.87 0.12
C TRP A 27 14.07 -7.78 1.53
N GLN A 28 12.81 -8.18 1.73
CA GLN A 28 12.23 -8.27 3.07
C GLN A 28 13.00 -9.24 3.97
N LEU A 29 13.38 -10.43 3.46
CA LEU A 29 14.17 -11.39 4.22
C LEU A 29 15.57 -10.87 4.56
N ILE A 30 16.23 -10.19 3.62
CA ILE A 30 17.54 -9.58 3.84
C ILE A 30 17.46 -8.54 4.95
N PHE A 31 16.50 -7.63 4.90
CA PHE A 31 16.38 -6.57 5.90
C PHE A 31 15.82 -7.04 7.24
N LYS A 32 15.08 -8.14 7.29
CA LYS A 32 14.55 -8.71 8.55
C LYS A 32 15.66 -9.08 9.53
N ASN A 33 16.81 -9.49 9.02
CA ASN A 33 17.94 -9.98 9.82
C ASN A 33 18.99 -8.90 10.12
N LEU A 34 18.74 -7.64 9.71
CA LEU A 34 19.71 -6.55 9.80
C LEU A 34 19.14 -5.36 10.57
N THR A 35 20.01 -4.66 11.29
CA THR A 35 19.62 -3.40 11.95
C THR A 35 19.64 -2.28 10.92
N LEU A 36 18.57 -1.49 10.84
CA LEU A 36 18.41 -0.38 9.90
C LEU A 36 19.56 0.65 9.93
N GLN A 37 20.20 0.85 11.08
CA GLN A 37 21.35 1.74 11.22
C GLN A 37 22.56 1.29 10.37
N ASN A 38 22.76 -0.02 10.18
CA ASN A 38 23.92 -0.58 9.50
C ASN A 38 23.80 -0.55 7.97
N VAL A 39 22.60 -0.30 7.43
CA VAL A 39 22.29 -0.43 5.99
C VAL A 39 21.37 0.69 5.50
N GLN A 40 21.39 1.84 6.17
CA GLN A 40 20.39 2.90 5.98
C GLN A 40 20.34 3.42 4.54
N ASN A 41 21.47 3.58 3.86
CA ASN A 41 21.50 4.14 2.51
C ASN A 41 21.04 3.10 1.48
N VAL A 42 21.48 1.84 1.63
CA VAL A 42 20.99 0.75 0.78
C VAL A 42 19.50 0.53 0.97
N PHE A 43 19.00 0.58 2.21
CA PHE A 43 17.57 0.47 2.50
C PHE A 43 16.77 1.58 1.82
N LYS A 44 17.24 2.83 1.84
CA LYS A 44 16.60 3.96 1.14
C LYS A 44 16.52 3.71 -0.37
N ILE A 45 17.61 3.28 -0.99
CA ILE A 45 17.66 3.01 -2.43
C ILE A 45 16.71 1.87 -2.80
N VAL A 46 16.77 0.75 -2.09
CA VAL A 46 15.91 -0.40 -2.36
C VAL A 46 14.44 -0.04 -2.14
N SER A 47 14.13 0.69 -1.07
CA SER A 47 12.77 1.17 -0.80
C SER A 47 12.25 2.07 -1.93
N PHE A 48 13.09 2.97 -2.43
CA PHE A 48 12.74 3.82 -3.57
C PHE A 48 12.48 3.00 -4.83
N VAL A 49 13.40 2.10 -5.20
CA VAL A 49 13.24 1.23 -6.38
C VAL A 49 11.98 0.36 -6.26
N MET A 50 11.70 -0.20 -5.09
CA MET A 50 10.52 -1.05 -4.84
C MET A 50 9.21 -0.27 -4.77
N SER A 51 9.25 1.04 -4.53
CA SER A 51 8.07 1.91 -4.60
C SER A 51 7.61 2.17 -6.03
N ILE A 52 8.48 1.92 -7.01
CA ILE A 52 8.16 2.07 -8.43
C ILE A 52 7.51 0.76 -8.89
N PRO A 53 6.24 0.79 -9.33
CA PRO A 53 5.59 -0.41 -9.85
C PRO A 53 6.32 -0.88 -11.11
N SER A 54 6.69 -2.16 -11.17
CA SER A 54 7.37 -2.75 -12.32
C SER A 54 6.45 -2.98 -13.53
N SER A 55 5.14 -2.80 -13.37
CA SER A 55 4.14 -2.97 -14.42
C SER A 55 2.95 -2.06 -14.21
N ASN A 56 2.24 -1.77 -15.30
CA ASN A 56 1.00 -1.00 -15.28
C ASN A 56 -0.20 -1.82 -14.76
N CYS A 57 -0.06 -3.12 -14.48
CA CYS A 57 -1.16 -4.00 -14.09
C CYS A 57 -1.94 -3.49 -12.86
N TYR A 58 -1.25 -2.90 -11.88
CA TYR A 58 -1.92 -2.32 -10.71
C TYR A 58 -2.78 -1.10 -11.09
N VAL A 59 -2.22 -0.21 -11.91
CA VAL A 59 -2.90 1.00 -12.40
C VAL A 59 -4.07 0.64 -13.32
N GLU A 60 -3.89 -0.33 -14.22
CA GLU A 60 -4.95 -0.87 -15.07
C GLU A 60 -6.09 -1.48 -14.25
N ARG A 61 -5.78 -2.17 -13.14
CA ARG A 61 -6.81 -2.66 -12.21
C ARG A 61 -7.58 -1.51 -11.57
N VAL A 62 -6.90 -0.42 -11.17
CA VAL A 62 -7.56 0.79 -10.65
C VAL A 62 -8.48 1.40 -11.72
N PHE A 63 -8.02 1.55 -12.97
CA PHE A 63 -8.83 2.08 -14.07
C PHE A 63 -10.01 1.18 -14.43
N SER A 64 -9.83 -0.14 -14.42
CA SER A 64 -10.92 -1.09 -14.64
C SER A 64 -12.01 -0.93 -13.56
N GLN A 65 -11.62 -0.84 -12.29
CA GLN A 65 -12.58 -0.59 -11.20
C GLN A 65 -13.23 0.79 -11.29
N MET A 66 -12.47 1.80 -11.72
CA MET A 66 -13.00 3.13 -11.98
C MET A 66 -14.07 3.09 -13.07
N ASN A 67 -13.80 2.48 -14.21
CA ASN A 67 -14.75 2.36 -15.33
C ASN A 67 -16.01 1.56 -14.95
N LEU A 68 -15.88 0.52 -14.12
CA LEU A 68 -17.03 -0.23 -13.61
C LEU A 68 -17.92 0.61 -12.67
N LYS A 69 -17.31 1.47 -11.85
CA LYS A 69 -18.04 2.33 -10.91
C LYS A 69 -18.55 3.63 -11.56
N TRP A 70 -17.86 4.11 -12.58
CA TRP A 70 -18.17 5.28 -13.39
C TRP A 70 -18.96 4.84 -14.64
N THR A 71 -20.17 4.33 -14.44
CA THR A 71 -21.10 3.96 -15.52
C THR A 71 -22.25 4.96 -15.58
N ASP A 72 -22.86 5.11 -16.76
CA ASP A 72 -24.00 6.01 -17.00
C ASP A 72 -25.25 5.66 -16.17
N ILE A 73 -25.26 4.53 -15.47
CA ILE A 73 -26.34 4.13 -14.56
C ILE A 73 -26.12 4.78 -13.17
N ARG A 74 -24.84 5.07 -12.81
CA ARG A 74 -24.41 5.76 -11.58
C ARG A 74 -24.23 7.28 -11.78
N ASN A 75 -25.03 7.91 -12.66
CA ASN A 75 -25.00 9.34 -13.03
C ASN A 75 -25.06 10.38 -11.88
N ARG A 76 -25.15 9.97 -10.62
CA ARG A 76 -25.22 10.86 -9.45
C ARG A 76 -23.95 10.86 -8.58
N CYS A 77 -22.96 10.03 -8.87
CA CYS A 77 -21.71 10.04 -8.12
C CYS A 77 -20.73 11.04 -8.73
N SER A 78 -20.22 11.97 -7.93
CA SER A 78 -19.16 12.88 -8.37
C SER A 78 -17.84 12.13 -8.56
N ALA A 79 -16.95 12.67 -9.40
CA ALA A 79 -15.61 12.12 -9.60
C ALA A 79 -14.83 12.03 -8.28
N ASP A 80 -15.00 13.03 -7.40
CA ASP A 80 -14.38 13.04 -6.06
C ASP A 80 -14.88 11.90 -5.17
N MET A 81 -16.17 11.57 -5.24
CA MET A 81 -16.75 10.46 -4.48
C MET A 81 -16.19 9.12 -4.97
N ILE A 82 -16.11 8.92 -6.28
CA ILE A 82 -15.56 7.69 -6.87
C ILE A 82 -14.06 7.58 -6.60
N SER A 83 -13.31 8.68 -6.67
CA SER A 83 -11.89 8.72 -6.27
C SER A 83 -11.70 8.31 -4.81
N THR A 84 -12.54 8.83 -3.91
CA THR A 84 -12.49 8.50 -2.48
C THR A 84 -12.86 7.05 -2.23
N GLU A 85 -13.90 6.53 -2.89
CA GLU A 85 -14.30 5.13 -2.82
C GLU A 85 -13.17 4.20 -3.27
N LEU A 86 -12.52 4.50 -4.40
CA LEU A 86 -11.37 3.74 -4.90
C LEU A 86 -10.19 3.78 -3.93
N LYS A 87 -9.87 4.95 -3.35
CA LYS A 87 -8.82 5.07 -2.33
C LYS A 87 -9.10 4.17 -1.13
N ILE A 88 -10.35 4.11 -0.66
CA ILE A 88 -10.72 3.22 0.43
C ILE A 88 -10.55 1.75 0.00
N MET A 89 -11.10 1.38 -1.15
CA MET A 89 -11.06 0.01 -1.67
C MET A 89 -9.64 -0.54 -1.84
N PHE A 90 -8.71 0.27 -2.34
CA PHE A 90 -7.35 -0.19 -2.66
C PHE A 90 -6.36 -0.06 -1.48
N ASN A 91 -6.60 0.83 -0.51
CA ASN A 91 -5.68 1.04 0.61
C ASN A 91 -6.10 0.33 1.91
N TYR A 92 -7.38 -0.03 2.05
CA TYR A 92 -7.87 -0.73 3.24
C TYR A 92 -8.01 -2.22 2.95
N ASN A 93 -7.06 -3.00 3.46
CA ASN A 93 -7.08 -4.46 3.36
C ASN A 93 -7.87 -5.09 4.53
N ILE A 94 -9.07 -4.55 4.80
CA ILE A 94 -9.99 -5.04 5.83
C ILE A 94 -11.34 -5.32 5.20
N THR A 95 -11.98 -6.40 5.65
CA THR A 95 -13.33 -6.73 5.19
C THR A 95 -14.34 -5.69 5.67
N CYS A 96 -15.50 -5.61 5.02
CA CYS A 96 -16.59 -4.74 5.49
C CYS A 96 -16.96 -5.01 6.96
N THR A 97 -16.90 -6.26 7.40
CA THR A 97 -17.15 -6.67 8.78
C THR A 97 -16.11 -6.11 9.74
N GLN A 98 -14.82 -6.22 9.39
CA GLN A 98 -13.73 -5.67 10.19
C GLN A 98 -13.77 -4.14 10.22
N PHE A 99 -14.12 -3.51 9.10
CA PHE A 99 -14.29 -2.07 9.02
C PHE A 99 -15.46 -1.59 9.89
N TYR A 100 -16.58 -2.32 9.89
CA TYR A 100 -17.70 -2.04 10.78
C TYR A 100 -17.31 -2.15 12.26
N GLN A 101 -16.60 -3.21 12.64
CA GLN A 101 -16.07 -3.37 14.00
C GLN A 101 -15.11 -2.22 14.38
N TYR A 102 -14.22 -1.83 13.46
CA TYR A 102 -13.33 -0.69 13.64
C TYR A 102 -14.08 0.62 13.89
N LEU A 103 -15.16 0.88 13.13
CA LEU A 103 -16.00 2.06 13.31
C LEU A 103 -16.75 2.03 14.64
N ASN A 104 -17.24 0.88 15.08
CA ASN A 104 -17.89 0.72 16.39
C ASN A 104 -16.94 1.04 17.56
N GLY A 105 -15.64 0.78 17.39
CA GLY A 105 -14.61 1.19 18.34
C GLY A 105 -14.34 2.70 18.38
N LYS A 106 -14.83 3.47 17.41
CA LYS A 106 -14.60 4.91 17.27
C LYS A 106 -15.90 5.71 17.25
N LYS A 107 -16.65 5.64 18.35
CA LYS A 107 -17.97 6.29 18.50
C LYS A 107 -17.97 7.78 18.18
N ASP A 108 -16.91 8.51 18.54
CA ASP A 108 -16.83 9.95 18.26
C ASP A 108 -16.67 10.26 16.77
N PHE A 109 -15.95 9.40 16.04
CA PHE A 109 -15.81 9.51 14.59
C PHE A 109 -17.14 9.24 13.89
N VAL A 110 -17.87 8.22 14.33
CA VAL A 110 -19.21 7.91 13.80
C VAL A 110 -20.18 9.06 14.04
N LYS A 111 -20.18 9.65 15.24
CA LYS A 111 -20.99 10.85 15.54
C LYS A 111 -20.67 12.03 14.62
N LYS A 112 -19.39 12.28 14.36
CA LYS A 112 -18.96 13.33 13.42
C LYS A 112 -19.47 13.07 12.00
N ILE A 113 -19.39 11.83 11.49
CA ILE A 113 -19.92 11.45 10.17
C ILE A 113 -21.45 11.61 10.09
N GLN A 114 -22.16 11.32 11.18
CA GLN A 114 -23.61 11.49 11.24
C GLN A 114 -24.02 12.96 11.34
N SER A 115 -23.17 13.82 11.90
CA SER A 115 -23.41 15.25 12.02
C SER A 115 -23.28 16.00 10.68
N ASN A 116 -23.77 17.23 10.66
CA ASN A 116 -23.63 18.13 9.51
C ASN A 116 -22.20 18.70 9.37
N GLN A 117 -21.32 18.49 10.34
CA GLN A 117 -19.91 18.96 10.29
C GLN A 117 -19.16 18.42 9.08
N LYS A 118 -19.60 17.30 8.50
CA LYS A 118 -19.01 16.76 7.26
C LYS A 118 -19.19 17.65 6.02
N TYR A 119 -20.06 18.65 6.09
CA TYR A 119 -20.34 19.59 5.00
C TYR A 119 -19.80 21.01 5.27
N GLU A 120 -19.25 21.25 6.46
CA GLU A 120 -18.62 22.51 6.81
C GLU A 120 -17.19 22.50 6.23
N LYS A 121 -16.91 23.43 5.31
CA LYS A 121 -15.59 23.62 4.68
C LYS A 121 -14.68 24.47 5.53
#